data_AF-A0A562HEH7-F1
#
_entry.id   AF-A0A562HEH7-F1
#
_cell.length_a   1.000
_cell.length_b   1.000
_cell.length_c   1.000
_cell.angle_alpha   90.00
_cell.angle_beta   90.00
_cell.angle_gamma   90.00
#
_symmetry.space_group_name_H-M   'P 1'
#
loop_
_entity.id
_entity.type
_entity.pdbx_description
1 polymer ?
#
loop_
_entity_poly.entity_id
_entity_poly.type
_entity_poly.pdbx_seq_one_letter_code
_entity_poly.pdbx_strand_id
1 'polypeptide(L)'
;MAAELAKAADEKTKLFTIAALIVITDKIMSESNKRKLLEVLKMTQIEQWIREEGRQEEKRETARTMLTMGMSPEVIAKATHLPLEEILRMEKEINNKN
;
A
#
# COMPACT_ATOMS: atom_id res chain seq x y z
N MET A 1 3.56 -27.85 -0.36
CA MET A 1 3.80 -28.20 1.06
C MET A 1 3.51 -27.03 2.00
N ALA A 2 4.18 -25.87 1.87
CA ALA A 2 3.90 -24.69 2.73
C ALA A 2 2.48 -24.09 2.56
N ALA A 3 1.97 -23.97 1.33
CA ALA A 3 0.64 -23.42 1.06
C ALA A 3 -0.52 -24.33 1.56
N GLU A 4 -0.32 -25.65 1.52
CA GLU A 4 -1.29 -26.64 2.04
C GLU A 4 -1.33 -26.62 3.57
N LEU A 5 -0.16 -26.51 4.23
CA LEU A 5 -0.05 -26.30 5.67
C LEU A 5 -0.71 -24.99 6.12
N ALA A 6 -0.54 -23.90 5.36
CA ALA A 6 -1.19 -22.62 5.66
C ALA A 6 -2.72 -22.68 5.54
N LYS A 7 -3.27 -23.49 4.61
CA LYS A 7 -4.71 -23.71 4.51
C LYS A 7 -5.27 -24.50 5.69
N ALA A 8 -4.52 -25.49 6.17
CA ALA A 8 -4.90 -26.35 7.31
C ALA A 8 -4.74 -25.67 8.68
N ALA A 9 -4.00 -24.55 8.77
CA ALA A 9 -3.80 -23.82 10.01
C ALA A 9 -5.07 -23.10 10.49
N ASP A 10 -5.37 -23.21 11.78
CA ASP A 10 -6.47 -22.48 12.42
C ASP A 10 -6.18 -20.97 12.50
N GLU A 11 -7.22 -20.19 12.76
CA GLU A 11 -7.17 -18.72 12.77
C GLU A 11 -6.18 -18.16 13.80
N LYS A 12 -6.06 -18.83 14.96
CA LYS A 12 -5.14 -18.42 16.03
C LYS A 12 -3.69 -18.69 15.62
N THR A 13 -3.43 -19.82 14.97
CA THR A 13 -2.13 -20.17 14.41
C THR A 13 -1.74 -19.21 13.29
N LYS A 14 -2.68 -18.82 12.43
CA LYS A 14 -2.45 -17.80 11.38
C LYS A 14 -2.13 -16.43 11.98
N LEU A 15 -2.91 -15.98 12.96
CA LEU A 15 -2.71 -14.70 13.63
C LEU A 15 -1.38 -14.66 14.40
N PHE A 16 -1.03 -15.74 15.09
CA PHE A 16 0.26 -15.90 15.75
C PHE A 16 1.42 -15.89 14.74
N THR A 17 1.28 -16.57 13.60
CA THR A 17 2.32 -16.58 12.56
C THR A 17 2.53 -15.19 11.97
N ILE A 18 1.44 -14.43 11.72
CA ILE A 18 1.51 -13.04 11.26
C ILE A 18 2.17 -12.15 12.31
N ALA A 19 1.76 -12.25 13.58
CA ALA A 19 2.34 -11.47 14.68
C ALA A 19 3.83 -11.79 14.89
N ALA A 20 4.22 -13.07 14.80
CA ALA A 20 5.61 -13.50 14.90
C ALA A 20 6.45 -12.99 13.72
N LEU A 21 5.91 -13.03 12.49
CA LEU A 21 6.56 -12.44 11.32
C LEU A 21 6.77 -10.94 11.50
N ILE A 22 5.75 -10.19 11.92
CA ILE A 22 5.82 -8.74 12.17
C ILE A 22 6.88 -8.41 13.23
N VAL A 23 6.87 -9.11 14.36
CA VAL A 23 7.85 -8.91 15.45
C VAL A 23 9.28 -9.21 14.99
N ILE A 24 9.47 -10.26 14.18
CA ILE A 24 10.79 -10.62 13.65
C ILE A 24 11.26 -9.61 12.58
N THR A 25 10.36 -9.15 11.71
CA THR A 25 10.68 -8.16 10.65
C THR A 25 11.04 -6.80 11.22
N ASP A 26 10.33 -6.32 12.25
CA ASP A 26 10.54 -4.98 12.80
C ASP A 26 11.70 -4.90 13.79
N LYS A 27 11.99 -5.97 14.54
CA LYS A 27 12.86 -5.86 15.73
C LYS A 27 14.22 -6.59 15.60
N ILE A 28 14.36 -7.56 14.70
CA ILE A 28 15.50 -8.52 14.70
C ILE A 28 16.14 -8.71 13.31
N MET A 29 15.53 -8.22 12.24
CA MET A 29 15.95 -8.58 10.89
C MET A 29 17.25 -7.89 10.45
N SER A 30 18.32 -8.66 10.31
CA SER A 30 19.56 -8.22 9.66
C SER A 30 19.30 -7.83 8.20
N GLU A 31 20.11 -6.92 7.64
CA GLU A 31 20.02 -6.51 6.23
C GLU A 31 20.08 -7.69 5.25
N SER A 32 20.85 -8.73 5.58
CA SER A 32 20.90 -9.97 4.78
C SER A 32 19.57 -10.73 4.76
N ASN A 33 18.86 -10.79 5.88
CA ASN A 33 17.57 -11.46 5.97
C ASN A 33 16.45 -10.62 5.35
N LYS A 34 16.54 -9.28 5.44
CA LYS A 34 15.63 -8.38 4.71
C LYS A 34 15.72 -8.60 3.21
N ARG A 35 16.94 -8.69 2.65
CA ARG A 35 17.14 -8.93 1.22
C ARG A 35 16.54 -10.26 0.76
N LYS A 36 16.79 -11.34 1.50
CA LYS A 36 16.20 -12.66 1.22
C LYS A 36 14.67 -12.64 1.31
N LEU A 37 14.11 -11.95 2.31
CA LEU A 37 12.67 -11.80 2.42
C LEU A 37 12.09 -11.02 1.24
N LEU A 38 12.74 -9.92 0.83
CA LEU A 38 12.33 -9.16 -0.35
C LEU A 38 12.44 -9.99 -1.64
N GLU A 39 13.46 -10.84 -1.78
CA GLU A 39 13.57 -11.78 -2.90
C GLU A 39 12.39 -12.76 -2.94
N VAL A 40 12.02 -13.34 -1.80
CA VAL A 40 10.85 -14.22 -1.71
C VAL A 40 9.56 -13.45 -2.00
N LEU A 41 9.39 -12.26 -1.42
CA LEU A 41 8.22 -11.42 -1.59
C LEU A 41 8.02 -11.04 -3.06
N LYS A 42 9.08 -10.64 -3.77
CA LYS A 42 9.07 -10.32 -5.21
C LYS A 42 8.53 -11.45 -6.10
N MET A 43 8.58 -12.70 -5.65
CA MET A 43 8.04 -13.84 -6.39
C MET A 43 6.56 -14.12 -6.08
N THR A 44 5.93 -13.36 -5.18
CA THR A 44 4.54 -13.54 -4.76
C THR A 44 3.60 -12.54 -5.44
N GLN A 45 2.32 -12.92 -5.57
CA GLN A 45 1.27 -11.99 -6.05
C GLN A 45 1.03 -10.82 -5.08
N ILE A 46 1.35 -11.01 -3.80
CA ILE A 46 1.23 -9.96 -2.76
C ILE A 46 2.12 -8.76 -3.10
N GLU A 47 3.31 -8.98 -3.64
CA GLU A 47 4.20 -7.88 -4.02
C GLU A 47 3.63 -7.02 -5.14
N GLN A 48 2.97 -7.66 -6.11
CA GLN A 48 2.29 -6.95 -7.19
C GLN A 48 1.16 -6.07 -6.65
N TRP A 49 0.40 -6.58 -5.67
CA TRP A 49 -0.65 -5.81 -5.00
C TRP A 49 -0.07 -4.64 -4.22
N ILE A 50 0.98 -4.86 -3.41
CA ILE A 50 1.67 -3.78 -2.66
C ILE A 50 2.20 -2.70 -3.62
N ARG A 51 2.80 -3.09 -4.75
CA ARG A 51 3.28 -2.11 -5.74
C ARG A 51 2.16 -1.34 -6.41
N GLU A 52 1.03 -1.98 -6.69
CA GLU A 52 -0.13 -1.29 -7.27
C GLU A 52 -0.74 -0.33 -6.26
N GLU A 53 -0.93 -0.75 -5.00
CA GLU A 53 -1.38 0.14 -3.93
C GLU A 53 -0.45 1.33 -3.76
N GLY A 54 0.87 1.11 -3.78
CA GLY A 54 1.87 2.18 -3.71
C GLY A 54 1.76 3.18 -4.86
N ARG A 55 1.58 2.69 -6.10
CA ARG A 55 1.37 3.57 -7.28
C ARG A 55 0.08 4.37 -7.17
N GLN A 56 -0.99 3.77 -6.65
CA GLN A 56 -2.26 4.47 -6.48
C GLN A 56 -2.16 5.51 -5.37
N GLU A 57 -1.48 5.22 -4.26
CA GLU A 57 -1.28 6.20 -3.19
C GLU A 57 -0.41 7.38 -3.67
N GLU A 58 0.65 7.12 -4.43
CA GLU A 58 1.49 8.18 -5.02
C GLU A 58 0.66 9.13 -5.92
N LYS A 59 -0.25 8.58 -6.74
CA LYS A 59 -1.16 9.38 -7.57
C LYS A 59 -2.08 10.25 -6.71
N ARG A 60 -2.63 9.69 -5.62
CA ARG A 60 -3.50 10.43 -4.69
C ARG A 60 -2.75 11.50 -3.93
N GLU A 61 -1.53 11.22 -3.48
CA GLU A 61 -0.67 12.21 -2.82
C GLU A 61 -0.32 13.35 -3.76
N THR A 62 0.07 13.03 -4.99
CA THR A 62 0.32 14.02 -6.05
C THR A 62 -0.91 14.88 -6.32
N ALA A 63 -2.10 14.27 -6.42
CA ALA A 63 -3.35 15.00 -6.58
C ALA A 63 -3.64 15.94 -5.40
N ARG A 64 -3.45 15.49 -4.16
CA ARG A 64 -3.61 16.33 -2.95
C ARG A 64 -2.65 17.53 -3.00
N THR A 65 -1.38 17.32 -3.34
CA THR A 65 -0.41 18.41 -3.48
C THR A 65 -0.84 19.41 -4.55
N MET A 66 -1.28 18.96 -5.72
CA MET A 66 -1.75 19.85 -6.79
C MET A 66 -3.00 20.65 -6.39
N LEU A 67 -3.93 20.03 -5.66
CA LEU A 67 -5.11 20.72 -5.09
C LEU A 67 -4.68 21.81 -4.11
N THR A 68 -3.73 21.53 -3.21
CA THR A 68 -3.21 22.54 -2.27
C THR A 68 -2.47 23.69 -2.97
N MET A 69 -1.95 23.46 -4.17
CA MET A 69 -1.34 24.49 -5.03
C MET A 69 -2.38 25.30 -5.81
N GLY A 70 -3.68 24.99 -5.70
CA GLY A 70 -4.77 25.70 -6.37
C GLY A 70 -4.97 25.34 -7.85
N MET A 71 -4.49 24.17 -8.30
CA MET A 71 -4.78 23.69 -9.66
C MET A 71 -6.22 23.20 -9.78
N SER A 72 -6.80 23.27 -10.98
CA SER A 72 -8.18 22.83 -11.19
C SER A 72 -8.33 21.30 -11.16
N PRO A 73 -9.43 20.76 -10.61
CA PRO A 73 -9.69 19.32 -10.55
C PRO A 73 -9.58 18.58 -11.89
N GLU A 74 -9.95 19.21 -13.01
CA GLU A 74 -9.91 18.61 -14.35
C GLU A 74 -8.48 18.40 -14.85
N VAL A 75 -7.59 19.37 -14.58
CA VAL A 75 -6.17 19.28 -14.93
C VAL A 75 -5.50 18.18 -14.10
N ILE A 76 -5.84 18.10 -12.81
CA ILE A 76 -5.29 17.10 -11.89
C ILE A 76 -5.74 15.69 -12.27
N ALA A 77 -7.03 15.50 -12.61
CA ALA A 77 -7.56 14.21 -13.06
C ALA A 77 -6.81 13.71 -14.31
N LYS A 78 -6.54 14.61 -15.27
CA LYS A 78 -5.77 14.29 -16.47
C LYS A 78 -4.29 13.96 -16.17
N ALA A 79 -3.66 14.70 -15.25
CA ALA A 79 -2.26 14.50 -14.91
C ALA A 79 -2.01 13.20 -14.13
N THR A 80 -2.88 12.92 -13.16
CA THR A 80 -2.74 11.77 -12.24
C THR A 80 -3.41 10.50 -12.76
N HIS A 81 -4.21 10.61 -13.83
CA HIS A 81 -5.05 9.55 -14.38
C HIS A 81 -6.06 9.00 -13.36
N LEU A 82 -6.43 9.82 -12.38
CA LEU A 82 -7.49 9.51 -11.42
C LEU A 82 -8.84 9.99 -11.95
N PRO A 83 -9.95 9.33 -11.58
CA PRO A 83 -11.29 9.81 -11.91
C PRO A 83 -11.53 11.21 -11.36
N LEU A 84 -12.19 12.07 -12.15
CA LEU A 84 -12.52 13.44 -11.71
C LEU A 84 -13.33 13.45 -10.42
N GLU A 85 -14.26 12.51 -10.25
CA GLU A 85 -15.07 12.33 -9.05
C GLU A 85 -14.22 12.10 -7.79
N GLU A 86 -13.11 11.37 -7.92
CA GLU A 86 -12.17 11.13 -6.83
C GLU A 86 -11.43 12.41 -6.44
N ILE A 87 -11.00 13.21 -7.41
CA ILE A 87 -10.34 14.51 -7.17
C ILE A 87 -11.30 15.50 -6.50
N LEU A 88 -12.55 15.59 -6.97
CA LEU A 88 -13.57 16.46 -6.38
C LEU A 88 -13.91 16.07 -4.93
N ARG A 89 -13.87 14.77 -4.62
CA ARG A 89 -14.03 14.31 -3.24
C ARG A 89 -12.85 14.75 -2.37
N MET A 90 -11.62 14.61 -2.85
CA MET A 90 -10.42 15.06 -2.13
C MET A 90 -10.42 16.56 -1.87
N GLU A 91 -10.83 17.36 -2.86
CA GLU A 91 -10.94 18.81 -2.72
C GLU A 91 -11.90 19.22 -1.59
N LYS A 92 -13.08 18.57 -1.52
CA LYS A 92 -14.03 18.78 -0.42
C LYS A 92 -13.46 18.39 0.94
N GLU A 93 -12.74 17.27 1.01
CA GLU A 93 -12.09 16.81 2.25
C GLU A 93 -11.02 17.78 2.75
N ILE A 94 -10.25 18.41 1.84
CA ILE A 94 -9.24 19.41 2.18
C ILE A 94 -9.92 20.70 2.66
N ASN A 95 -10.95 21.17 1.94
CA ASN A 95 -11.66 22.40 2.29
C ASN A 95 -12.46 22.29 3.60
N ASN A 96 -12.95 21.10 3.96
CA ASN A 96 -13.64 20.88 5.23
C ASN A 96 -12.69 20.76 6.44
N LYS A 97 -11.38 20.61 6.22
CA LYS A 97 -10.36 20.52 7.28
C LYS A 97 -9.69 21.86 7.59
N ASN A 98 -9.86 22.86 6.72
CA ASN A 98 -9.39 24.23 6.89
C ASN A 98 -10.50 25.13 7.46
#